data_AF-A0A2U0S8G3-F1
#
_entry.id   AF-A0A2U0S8G3-F1
#
_cell.length_a   1.000
_cell.length_b   1.000
_cell.length_c   1.000
_cell.angle_alpha   90.00
_cell.angle_beta   90.00
_cell.angle_gamma   90.00
#
_symmetry.space_group_name_H-M   'P 1'
#
loop_
_entity.id
_entity.type
_entity.pdbx_description
1 polymer ?
#
loop_
_entity_poly.entity_id
_entity_poly.type
_entity_poly.pdbx_seq_one_letter_code
_entity_poly.pdbx_strand_id
1 'polypeptide(L)'
;MNDRWEQVLSESWMRVSERIIEQLKQLEDTKDKDRLEMVRSLRFVLGVLQRSLVGWTQWVGNPDIMTMFSEDDLKNMTKKLAEFTRSFIEYDMKMTWLGAKKGLKAPKKAVKKPKEDRTERFYV
;
A
#
# COMPACT_ATOMS: atom_id res chain seq x y z
N MET A 1 26.45 13.24 -9.02
CA MET A 1 25.47 14.36 -8.90
C MET A 1 24.06 13.78 -8.98
N ASN A 2 23.54 13.22 -7.89
CA ASN A 2 22.10 12.97 -7.71
C ASN A 2 21.66 13.03 -6.23
N ASP A 3 22.58 13.25 -5.29
CA ASP A 3 22.35 13.07 -3.86
C ASP A 3 21.41 14.10 -3.22
N ARG A 4 21.29 15.29 -3.83
CA ARG A 4 20.56 16.41 -3.23
C ARG A 4 19.04 16.24 -3.29
N TRP A 5 18.51 15.55 -4.30
CA TRP A 5 17.06 15.33 -4.42
C TRP A 5 16.61 14.07 -3.67
N GLU A 6 17.48 13.05 -3.59
CA GLU A 6 17.25 11.84 -2.82
C GLU A 6 17.23 12.11 -1.31
N GLN A 7 18.14 12.97 -0.81
CA GLN A 7 18.10 13.44 0.58
C GLN A 7 16.86 14.29 0.91
N VAL A 8 16.42 15.15 -0.01
CA VAL A 8 15.22 15.98 0.19
C VAL A 8 13.94 15.14 0.19
N LEU A 9 13.87 14.10 -0.65
CA LEU A 9 12.75 13.15 -0.65
C LEU A 9 12.75 12.28 0.61
N SER A 10 13.92 11.85 1.11
CA SER A 10 14.00 11.05 2.33
C SER A 10 13.65 11.87 3.58
N GLU A 11 14.15 13.09 3.74
CA GLU A 11 13.79 13.99 4.84
C GLU A 11 12.31 14.39 4.80
N SER A 12 11.79 14.70 3.60
CA SER A 12 10.37 15.00 3.43
C SER A 12 9.50 13.79 3.76
N TRP A 13 9.91 12.57 3.41
CA TRP A 13 9.17 11.36 3.73
C TRP A 13 9.26 11.00 5.21
N MET A 14 10.41 11.19 5.86
CA MET A 14 10.56 10.97 7.31
C MET A 14 9.62 11.86 8.11
N ARG A 15 9.60 13.18 7.84
CA ARG A 15 8.68 14.11 8.51
C ARG A 15 7.20 13.80 8.25
N VAL A 16 6.87 13.37 7.04
CA VAL A 16 5.51 12.91 6.72
C VAL A 16 5.18 11.64 7.48
N SER A 17 6.13 10.72 7.63
CA SER A 17 5.96 9.46 8.35
C SER A 17 5.75 9.68 9.85
N GLU A 18 6.47 10.62 10.46
CA GLU A 18 6.26 11.02 11.86
C GLU A 18 4.82 11.51 12.11
N ARG A 19 4.33 12.42 11.26
CA ARG A 19 2.93 12.90 11.35
C ARG A 19 1.92 11.79 11.13
N ILE A 20 2.20 10.86 10.22
CA ILE A 20 1.36 9.67 10.01
C ILE A 20 1.31 8.82 11.27
N ILE A 21 2.45 8.59 11.92
CA ILE A 21 2.52 7.82 13.18
C ILE A 21 1.71 8.51 14.28
N GLU A 22 1.80 9.83 14.42
CA GLU A 22 0.98 10.59 15.37
C GLU A 22 -0.52 10.43 15.08
N GLN A 23 -0.92 10.52 13.81
CA GLN A 23 -2.30 10.30 13.40
C GLN A 23 -2.77 8.88 13.69
N LEU A 24 -1.94 7.86 13.46
CA LEU A 24 -2.25 6.48 13.79
C LEU A 24 -2.46 6.28 15.30
N LYS A 25 -1.59 6.84 16.14
CA LYS A 25 -1.75 6.80 17.60
C LYS A 25 -3.04 7.47 18.06
N GLN A 26 -3.36 8.65 17.53
CA GLN A 26 -4.62 9.33 17.83
C GLN A 26 -5.83 8.48 17.42
N LEU A 27 -5.74 7.76 16.29
CA LEU A 27 -6.79 6.84 15.87
C LEU A 27 -6.94 5.65 16.82
N GLU A 28 -5.87 5.15 17.43
CA GLU A 28 -5.90 4.08 18.42
C GLU A 28 -6.50 4.55 19.76
N ASP A 29 -6.17 5.77 20.18
CA ASP A 29 -6.58 6.33 21.48
C ASP A 29 -8.01 6.90 21.51
N THR A 30 -8.56 7.27 20.35
CA THR A 30 -9.90 7.87 20.27
C THR A 30 -10.98 6.83 20.59
N LYS A 31 -11.64 7.00 21.74
CA LYS A 31 -12.81 6.21 22.17
C LYS A 31 -14.09 6.72 21.50
N ASP A 32 -15.11 5.87 21.48
CA ASP A 32 -16.49 6.22 21.09
C ASP A 32 -16.68 6.71 19.64
N LYS A 33 -15.87 6.20 18.70
CA LYS A 33 -16.03 6.51 17.27
C LYS A 33 -17.39 6.05 16.75
N ASP A 34 -18.04 6.89 15.95
CA ASP A 34 -19.21 6.47 15.21
C ASP A 34 -18.82 5.55 14.02
N ARG A 35 -19.82 4.91 13.40
CA ARG A 35 -19.58 3.98 12.27
C ARG A 35 -18.90 4.64 11.08
N LEU A 36 -19.23 5.89 10.76
CA LEU A 36 -18.64 6.63 9.65
C LEU A 36 -17.19 7.00 9.96
N GLU A 37 -16.89 7.40 11.19
CA GLU A 37 -15.53 7.66 11.67
C GLU A 37 -14.66 6.39 11.63
N MET A 38 -15.21 5.23 11.99
CA MET A 38 -14.53 3.95 11.83
C MET A 38 -14.18 3.66 10.35
N VAL A 39 -15.12 3.89 9.43
CA VAL A 39 -14.89 3.70 7.99
C VAL A 39 -13.83 4.66 7.45
N ARG A 40 -13.86 5.93 7.89
CA ARG A 40 -12.83 6.93 7.53
C ARG A 40 -11.46 6.54 8.06
N SER A 41 -11.39 6.08 9.30
CA SER A 41 -10.16 5.56 9.91
C SER A 41 -9.59 4.40 9.11
N LEU A 42 -10.44 3.44 8.71
CA LEU A 42 -10.01 2.29 7.90
C LEU A 42 -9.46 2.74 6.53
N ARG A 43 -10.14 3.68 5.85
CA ARG A 43 -9.67 4.24 4.58
C ARG A 43 -8.31 4.92 4.73
N PHE A 44 -8.11 5.68 5.81
CA PHE A 44 -6.84 6.34 6.10
C PHE A 44 -5.71 5.32 6.30
N VAL A 45 -5.91 4.33 7.18
CA VAL A 45 -4.90 3.29 7.46
C VAL A 45 -4.50 2.55 6.18
N LEU A 46 -5.46 2.15 5.36
CA LEU A 46 -5.19 1.48 4.08
C LEU A 46 -4.42 2.38 3.11
N GLY A 47 -4.75 3.68 3.04
CA GLY A 47 -4.04 4.64 2.19
C GLY A 47 -2.58 4.86 2.62
N VAL A 48 -2.33 4.94 3.92
CA VAL A 48 -0.98 5.02 4.50
C VAL A 48 -0.18 3.78 4.15
N LEU A 49 -0.76 2.59 4.37
CA LEU A 49 -0.10 1.32 4.07
C LEU A 49 0.25 1.22 2.58
N GLN A 50 -0.70 1.55 1.68
CA GLN A 50 -0.46 1.55 0.24
C GLN A 50 0.70 2.47 -0.15
N ARG A 51 0.75 3.69 0.39
CA ARG A 51 1.83 4.64 0.10
C ARG A 51 3.21 4.10 0.53
N SER A 52 3.27 3.48 1.71
CA SER A 52 4.50 2.84 2.20
C SER A 52 4.93 1.69 1.27
N LEU A 53 4.00 0.83 0.86
CA LEU A 53 4.28 -0.28 -0.06
C LEU A 53 4.82 0.21 -1.41
N VAL A 54 4.28 1.31 -1.96
CA VAL A 54 4.82 1.91 -3.20
C VAL A 54 6.29 2.30 -3.04
N GLY A 55 6.65 2.95 -1.94
CA GLY A 55 8.05 3.30 -1.66
C GLY A 55 8.96 2.06 -1.57
N TRP A 56 8.52 1.03 -0.85
CA TRP A 56 9.25 -0.24 -0.77
C TRP A 56 9.43 -0.91 -2.15
N THR A 57 8.40 -0.93 -2.99
CA THR A 57 8.52 -1.49 -4.35
C THR A 57 9.49 -0.72 -5.24
N GLN A 58 9.58 0.61 -5.06
CA GLN A 58 10.54 1.44 -5.79
C GLN A 58 11.97 1.15 -5.36
N TRP A 59 12.22 1.00 -4.05
CA TRP A 59 13.55 0.67 -3.53
C TRP A 59 14.01 -0.71 -4.00
N VAL A 60 13.17 -1.73 -3.81
CA VAL A 60 13.49 -3.11 -4.22
C VAL A 60 13.67 -3.24 -5.73
N GLY A 61 12.94 -2.45 -6.51
CA GLY A 61 13.08 -2.41 -7.96
C GLY A 61 14.30 -1.64 -8.48
N ASN A 62 15.06 -0.96 -7.62
CA ASN A 62 16.23 -0.17 -8.00
C ASN A 62 17.53 -0.90 -7.58
N PRO A 63 18.30 -1.46 -8.55
CA PRO A 63 19.56 -2.14 -8.26
C PRO A 63 20.60 -1.25 -7.56
N ASP A 64 20.69 0.03 -7.93
CA ASP A 64 21.65 0.96 -7.31
C ASP A 64 21.39 1.09 -5.81
N ILE A 65 20.13 1.08 -5.41
CA ILE A 65 19.72 1.06 -4.00
C ILE A 65 20.00 -0.30 -3.37
N MET A 66 19.63 -1.40 -4.03
CA MET A 66 19.77 -2.75 -3.46
C MET A 66 21.22 -3.19 -3.26
N THR A 67 22.16 -2.70 -4.06
CA THR A 67 23.60 -3.00 -3.89
C THR A 67 24.22 -2.34 -2.65
N MET A 68 23.57 -1.33 -2.07
CA MET A 68 24.03 -0.68 -0.83
C MET A 68 23.79 -1.53 0.43
N PHE A 69 22.92 -2.54 0.37
CA PHE A 69 22.57 -3.39 1.50
C PHE A 69 23.39 -4.67 1.51
N SER A 70 23.85 -5.09 2.70
CA SER A 70 24.53 -6.37 2.86
C SER A 70 23.55 -7.55 2.74
N GLU A 71 24.07 -8.75 2.56
CA GLU A 71 23.24 -9.96 2.56
C GLU A 71 22.43 -10.12 3.87
N ASP A 72 23.03 -9.76 5.00
CA ASP A 72 22.36 -9.83 6.30
C ASP A 72 21.28 -8.75 6.45
N ASP A 73 21.48 -7.55 5.90
CA ASP A 73 20.43 -6.53 5.82
C ASP A 73 19.25 -7.05 5.00
N LEU A 74 19.51 -7.62 3.82
CA LEU A 74 18.47 -8.17 2.95
C LEU A 74 17.70 -9.32 3.61
N LYS A 75 18.39 -10.21 4.32
CA LYS A 75 17.76 -11.29 5.10
C LYS A 75 16.84 -10.72 6.19
N ASN A 76 17.33 -9.74 6.96
CA ASN A 76 16.57 -9.12 8.04
C ASN A 76 15.34 -8.37 7.52
N MET A 77 15.51 -7.57 6.47
CA MET A 77 14.43 -6.85 5.80
C MET A 77 13.37 -7.82 5.27
N THR A 78 13.80 -8.86 4.56
CA THR A 78 12.91 -9.89 4.00
C THR A 78 12.12 -10.59 5.10
N LYS A 79 12.79 -11.02 6.18
CA LYS A 79 12.13 -11.68 7.32
C LYS A 79 11.06 -10.79 7.93
N LYS A 80 11.37 -9.52 8.21
CA LYS A 80 10.43 -8.58 8.82
C LYS A 80 9.23 -8.27 7.93
N LEU A 81 9.45 -8.04 6.64
CA LEU A 81 8.37 -7.80 5.69
C LEU A 81 7.50 -9.06 5.49
N ALA A 82 8.10 -10.24 5.48
CA ALA A 82 7.37 -11.51 5.38
C ALA A 82 6.48 -11.77 6.61
N GLU A 83 7.00 -11.55 7.82
CA GLU A 83 6.23 -11.65 9.08
C GLU A 83 5.00 -10.74 9.07
N PHE A 84 5.21 -9.45 8.74
CA PHE A 84 4.12 -8.47 8.62
C PHE A 84 3.11 -8.84 7.54
N THR A 85 3.59 -9.20 6.34
CA THR A 85 2.73 -9.56 5.20
C THR A 85 1.88 -10.78 5.52
N ARG A 86 2.46 -11.82 6.15
CA ARG A 86 1.74 -13.01 6.57
C ARG A 86 0.59 -12.65 7.51
N SER A 87 0.86 -11.84 8.53
CA SER A 87 -0.17 -11.39 9.49
C SER A 87 -1.28 -10.59 8.81
N PHE A 88 -0.93 -9.69 7.88
CA PHE A 88 -1.90 -8.89 7.15
C PHE A 88 -2.80 -9.75 6.24
N ILE A 89 -2.22 -10.70 5.50
CA ILE A 89 -2.97 -11.60 4.61
C ILE A 89 -3.90 -12.52 5.42
N GLU A 90 -3.47 -13.04 6.57
CA GLU A 90 -4.32 -13.84 7.46
C GLU A 90 -5.56 -13.03 7.92
N TYR A 91 -5.36 -11.75 8.26
CA TYR A 91 -6.46 -10.86 8.62
C TYR A 91 -7.38 -10.53 7.43
N ASP A 92 -6.82 -10.23 6.26
CA ASP A 92 -7.57 -9.98 5.03
C ASP A 92 -8.48 -11.16 4.66
N MET A 93 -7.94 -12.39 4.73
CA MET A 93 -8.70 -13.61 4.49
C MET A 93 -9.89 -13.73 5.46
N LYS A 94 -9.65 -13.50 6.75
CA LYS A 94 -10.70 -13.54 7.79
C LYS A 94 -11.81 -12.53 7.51
N MET A 95 -11.44 -11.30 7.15
CA MET A 95 -12.41 -10.23 6.89
C MET A 95 -13.16 -10.43 5.57
N THR A 96 -12.50 -10.94 4.54
CA THR A 96 -13.12 -11.30 3.26
C THR A 96 -14.16 -12.40 3.46
N TRP A 97 -13.86 -13.42 4.27
CA TRP A 97 -14.83 -14.47 4.59
C TRP A 97 -16.02 -13.95 5.40
N LEU A 98 -15.78 -13.06 6.37
CA LEU A 98 -16.86 -12.38 7.10
C LEU A 98 -17.74 -11.55 6.14
N GLY A 99 -17.13 -10.86 5.18
CA GLY A 99 -17.83 -10.12 4.13
C GLY A 99 -18.71 -11.05 3.30
N ALA A 100 -18.17 -12.16 2.81
CA ALA A 100 -18.91 -13.15 2.03
C ALA A 100 -20.12 -13.70 2.81
N LYS A 101 -19.94 -14.03 4.09
CA LYS A 101 -21.04 -14.43 5.00
C LYS A 101 -22.12 -13.36 5.14
N LYS A 102 -21.74 -12.08 5.10
CA LYS A 102 -22.66 -10.93 5.15
C LYS A 102 -23.26 -10.58 3.78
N GLY A 103 -23.06 -11.41 2.75
CA GLY A 103 -23.62 -11.22 1.42
C GLY A 103 -22.78 -10.33 0.50
N LEU A 104 -21.54 -10.01 0.87
CA LEU A 104 -20.61 -9.29 -0.02
C LEU A 104 -20.27 -10.21 -1.20
N LYS A 105 -20.83 -9.89 -2.37
CA LYS A 105 -20.50 -10.58 -3.61
C LYS A 105 -19.21 -10.02 -4.15
N ALA A 106 -18.36 -10.88 -4.69
CA ALA A 106 -17.21 -10.42 -5.47
C ALA A 106 -17.68 -9.43 -6.54
N PRO A 107 -16.98 -8.31 -6.75
CA PRO A 107 -17.32 -7.41 -7.84
C PRO A 107 -17.37 -8.23 -9.13
N LYS A 108 -18.47 -8.13 -9.89
CA LYS A 108 -18.57 -8.76 -11.20
C LYS A 108 -17.37 -8.29 -12.01
N LYS A 109 -16.44 -9.19 -12.37
CA LYS A 109 -15.35 -8.84 -13.28
C LYS A 109 -15.99 -8.19 -14.49
N ALA A 110 -15.68 -6.92 -14.74
CA ALA A 110 -16.10 -6.28 -15.97
C ALA A 110 -15.54 -7.13 -17.11
N VAL A 111 -16.42 -7.79 -17.85
CA VAL A 111 -16.05 -8.48 -19.08
C VAL A 111 -15.45 -7.39 -19.96
N LYS A 112 -14.12 -7.38 -20.11
CA LYS A 112 -13.46 -6.49 -21.07
C LYS A 112 -14.06 -6.86 -22.43
N LYS A 113 -14.94 -6.01 -22.98
CA LYS A 113 -15.37 -6.13 -24.37
C LYS A 113 -14.08 -6.14 -25.22
N PRO A 114 -13.93 -7.03 -26.19
CA PRO A 114 -12.82 -6.96 -27.15
C PRO A 114 -12.79 -5.54 -27.72
N LYS A 115 -11.62 -4.91 -27.74
CA LYS A 115 -11.45 -3.64 -28.46
C LYS A 115 -11.72 -3.92 -29.93
N GLU A 116 -12.81 -3.39 -30.45
CA GLU A 116 -13.07 -3.32 -31.88
C GLU A 116 -11.92 -2.52 -32.52
N ASP A 117 -11.26 -3.14 -33.49
CA ASP A 117 -10.07 -2.62 -34.16
C ASP A 117 -10.42 -1.29 -34.86
N ARG A 118 -9.84 -0.19 -34.38
CA ARG A 118 -10.07 1.17 -34.90
C ARG A 118 -9.10 1.47 -36.06
N THR A 119 -9.02 0.60 -37.06
CA THR A 119 -8.13 0.79 -38.21
C THR A 119 -8.84 1.20 -39.51
N GLU A 120 -10.16 1.40 -39.53
CA GLU A 120 -10.89 1.78 -40.77
C GLU A 120 -11.58 3.15 -40.73
N ARG A 121 -10.94 4.21 -40.21
CA ARG A 121 -11.47 5.58 -40.35
C ARG A 121 -10.42 6.63 -40.67
N PHE A 122 -9.60 6.40 -41.69
CA PHE A 122 -8.83 7.48 -42.32
C PHE A 122 -8.60 7.21 -43.80
N TYR A 123 -9.64 7.30 -44.64
CA TYR A 123 -9.53 7.69 -46.05
C TYR A 123 -10.88 8.26 -46.51
N VAL A 124 -11.07 9.57 -46.35
CA VAL A 124 -11.90 10.42 -47.21
C VAL A 124 -11.15 11.73 -47.39
#